data_AF-X1UMC8-F1
#
_entry.id   AF-X1UMC8-F1
#
_cell.length_a   1.000
_cell.length_b   1.000
_cell.length_c   1.000
_cell.angle_alpha   90.00
_cell.angle_beta   90.00
_cell.angle_gamma   90.00
#
_symmetry.space_group_name_H-M   'P 1'
#
loop_
_entity.id
_entity.type
_entity.pdbx_description
1 polymer ?
#
loop_
_entity_poly.entity_id
_entity_poly.type
_entity_poly.pdbx_seq_one_letter_code
_entity_poly.pdbx_strand_id
1 'polypeptide(L)'
;MLKITEVAGYTIFYDPQIKRFHLEDAEGNVIDSAETQEELEKEAKALSRHDFKRIPIFAVGEQTLSKGEITSFNQHDRSMWINMEGERWGSGRSKVNLYSDGTSGYYLQTKANLKIAEQVVAKGASIQTIRDEIEELEKTLKDPITREYMESREGGK
;
A
#
# COMPACT_ATOMS: atom_id res chain seq x y z
N MET A 1 -27.13 -27.55 -17.17
CA MET A 1 -26.79 -26.49 -16.21
C MET A 1 -26.91 -25.13 -16.88
N LEU A 2 -27.35 -24.11 -16.15
CA LEU A 2 -27.50 -22.73 -16.62
C LEU A 2 -26.52 -21.84 -15.86
N LYS A 3 -25.62 -21.13 -16.56
CA LYS A 3 -24.75 -20.12 -15.92
C LYS A 3 -25.63 -18.96 -15.45
N ILE A 4 -25.53 -18.63 -14.16
CA ILE A 4 -26.31 -17.56 -13.53
C ILE A 4 -25.49 -16.29 -13.44
N THR A 5 -24.32 -16.36 -12.80
CA THR A 5 -23.47 -15.20 -12.53
C THR A 5 -22.02 -15.64 -12.28
N GLU A 6 -21.13 -14.65 -12.18
CA GLU A 6 -19.73 -14.84 -11.81
C GLU A 6 -19.41 -13.91 -10.63
N VAL A 7 -18.83 -14.47 -9.57
CA VAL A 7 -18.56 -13.76 -8.32
C VAL A 7 -17.17 -14.13 -7.84
N ALA A 8 -16.32 -13.11 -7.72
CA ALA A 8 -14.96 -13.23 -7.17
C ALA A 8 -14.08 -14.32 -7.83
N GLY A 9 -14.24 -14.53 -9.14
CA GLY A 9 -13.49 -15.52 -9.93
C GLY A 9 -14.12 -16.92 -9.98
N TYR A 10 -15.25 -17.11 -9.30
CA TYR A 10 -16.03 -18.35 -9.29
C TYR A 10 -17.31 -18.19 -10.12
N THR A 11 -17.74 -19.25 -10.80
CA THR A 11 -18.97 -19.23 -11.61
C THR A 11 -20.10 -19.96 -10.89
N ILE A 12 -21.27 -19.32 -10.79
CA ILE A 12 -22.47 -19.95 -10.22
C ILE A 12 -23.33 -20.49 -11.35
N PHE A 13 -23.66 -21.77 -11.26
CA PHE A 13 -24.58 -22.47 -12.14
C PHE A 13 -25.85 -22.87 -11.41
N TYR A 14 -26.96 -22.98 -12.12
CA TYR A 14 -28.18 -23.62 -11.65
C TYR A 14 -28.39 -24.94 -12.39
N ASP A 15 -28.58 -26.02 -11.64
CA ASP A 15 -29.00 -27.31 -12.18
C ASP A 15 -30.51 -27.49 -12.02
N PRO A 16 -31.30 -27.41 -13.11
CA PRO A 16 -32.75 -27.57 -13.04
C PRO A 16 -33.19 -29.01 -12.75
N GLN A 17 -32.32 -30.02 -12.93
CA GLN A 17 -32.66 -31.41 -12.68
C GLN A 17 -32.73 -31.71 -11.19
N ILE A 18 -31.75 -31.21 -10.43
CA ILE A 18 -31.68 -31.38 -8.97
C ILE A 18 -32.12 -30.13 -8.19
N LYS A 19 -32.50 -29.07 -8.91
CA LYS A 19 -32.99 -27.78 -8.38
C LYS A 19 -32.04 -27.14 -7.38
N ARG A 20 -30.74 -27.19 -7.67
CA ARG A 20 -29.68 -26.62 -6.81
C ARG A 20 -28.77 -25.70 -7.60
N PHE A 21 -28.13 -24.79 -6.89
CA PHE A 21 -27.04 -24.01 -7.41
C PHE A 21 -25.72 -24.72 -7.15
N HIS A 22 -24.75 -24.52 -8.04
CA HIS A 22 -23.39 -25.03 -7.96
C HIS A 22 -22.41 -23.89 -8.12
N LEU A 23 -21.31 -23.95 -7.37
CA LEU A 23 -20.19 -23.04 -7.50
C LEU A 23 -19.03 -23.78 -8.17
N GLU A 24 -18.52 -23.25 -9.28
CA GLU A 24 -17.36 -23.79 -10.00
C GLU A 24 -16.16 -22.84 -9.92
N ASP A 25 -14.95 -23.41 -9.81
CA ASP A 25 -13.68 -22.66 -9.97
C ASP A 25 -13.39 -22.33 -11.45
N ALA A 26 -12.28 -21.61 -11.69
CA ALA A 26 -11.82 -21.27 -13.03
C ALA A 26 -11.39 -22.50 -13.87
N GLU A 27 -11.22 -23.66 -13.24
CA GLU A 27 -10.86 -24.93 -13.88
C GLU A 27 -12.09 -25.80 -14.20
N GLY A 28 -13.29 -25.38 -13.77
CA GLY A 28 -14.56 -26.08 -13.97
C GLY A 28 -14.86 -27.16 -12.93
N ASN A 29 -14.19 -27.16 -11.78
CA ASN A 29 -14.48 -28.09 -10.69
C ASN A 29 -15.59 -27.54 -9.80
N VAL A 30 -16.58 -28.38 -9.46
CA VAL A 30 -17.63 -28.03 -8.51
C VAL A 30 -17.05 -28.01 -7.09
N ILE A 31 -17.07 -26.83 -6.46
CA ILE A 31 -16.52 -26.59 -5.13
C ILE A 31 -17.59 -26.74 -4.06
N ASP A 32 -18.80 -26.23 -4.33
CA ASP A 32 -19.91 -26.27 -3.39
C ASP A 32 -21.27 -26.25 -4.10
N SER A 33 -22.34 -26.55 -3.38
CA SER A 33 -23.73 -26.49 -3.85
C SER A 33 -24.70 -26.03 -2.77
N ALA A 34 -25.66 -25.18 -3.12
CA ALA A 34 -26.65 -24.65 -2.18
C ALA A 34 -28.06 -24.56 -2.81
N GLU A 35 -29.06 -24.31 -1.96
CA GLU A 35 -30.45 -24.16 -2.40
C GLU A 35 -30.72 -22.77 -3.00
N THR A 36 -29.91 -21.78 -2.64
CA THR A 36 -30.06 -20.40 -3.10
C THR A 36 -28.77 -19.84 -3.71
N GLN A 37 -28.92 -18.86 -4.61
CA GLN A 37 -27.79 -18.12 -5.18
C GLN A 37 -27.03 -17.32 -4.10
N GLU A 38 -27.74 -16.69 -3.16
CA GLU A 38 -27.15 -15.80 -2.16
C GLU A 38 -26.16 -16.52 -1.23
N GLU A 39 -26.47 -17.78 -0.87
CA GLU A 39 -25.57 -18.63 -0.09
C GLU A 39 -24.25 -18.90 -0.83
N LEU A 40 -24.32 -19.25 -2.11
CA LEU A 40 -23.11 -19.48 -2.91
C LEU A 40 -22.34 -18.20 -3.22
N GLU A 41 -23.01 -17.06 -3.38
CA GLU A 41 -22.30 -15.79 -3.52
C GLU A 41 -21.52 -15.41 -2.26
N LYS A 42 -22.10 -15.69 -1.08
CA LYS A 42 -21.43 -15.48 0.21
C LYS A 42 -20.24 -16.41 0.36
N GLU A 43 -20.39 -17.68 -0.03
CA GLU A 43 -19.32 -18.67 0.01
C GLU A 43 -18.21 -18.34 -0.98
N ALA A 44 -18.52 -17.98 -2.24
CA ALA A 44 -17.55 -17.54 -3.24
C ALA A 44 -16.73 -16.33 -2.75
N LYS A 45 -17.39 -15.36 -2.11
CA LYS A 45 -16.73 -14.19 -1.48
C LYS A 45 -15.91 -14.57 -0.25
N ALA A 46 -16.24 -15.64 0.46
CA ALA A 46 -15.46 -16.15 1.58
C ALA A 46 -14.21 -16.90 1.08
N LEU A 47 -14.37 -17.78 0.10
CA LEU A 47 -13.28 -18.51 -0.57
C LEU A 47 -12.26 -17.56 -1.20
N SER A 48 -12.74 -16.54 -1.93
CA SER A 48 -11.85 -15.51 -2.50
C SER A 48 -11.07 -14.70 -1.45
N ARG A 49 -11.54 -14.67 -0.20
CA ARG A 49 -10.83 -14.05 0.94
C ARG A 49 -9.82 -15.00 1.58
N HIS A 50 -10.09 -16.31 1.57
CA HIS A 50 -9.19 -17.33 2.09
C HIS A 50 -7.98 -17.58 1.19
N ASP A 51 -8.12 -17.42 -0.12
CA ASP A 51 -7.01 -17.56 -1.09
C ASP A 51 -6.09 -16.33 -1.16
N PHE A 52 -6.40 -15.24 -0.46
CA PHE A 52 -5.55 -14.05 -0.47
C PHE A 52 -4.27 -14.30 0.33
N LYS A 53 -3.22 -14.70 -0.38
CA LYS A 53 -1.87 -14.77 0.18
C LYS A 53 -1.42 -13.36 0.56
N ARG A 54 -1.09 -13.17 1.85
CA ARG A 54 -0.54 -11.90 2.33
C ARG A 54 0.71 -11.52 1.55
N ILE A 55 0.78 -10.28 1.11
CA ILE A 55 1.85 -9.79 0.24
C ILE A 55 2.80 -8.94 1.09
N PRO A 56 4.07 -9.35 1.28
CA PRO A 56 5.00 -8.56 2.09
C PRO A 56 5.38 -7.27 1.36
N ILE A 57 5.31 -6.15 2.08
CA ILE A 57 5.55 -4.81 1.58
C ILE A 57 6.47 -4.02 2.52
N PHE A 58 6.96 -2.89 2.02
CA PHE A 58 7.60 -1.88 2.85
C PHE A 58 7.23 -0.47 2.39
N ALA A 59 7.39 0.50 3.28
CA ALA A 59 7.36 1.92 3.01
C ALA A 59 8.73 2.54 3.34
N VAL A 60 9.14 3.54 2.55
CA VAL A 60 10.41 4.25 2.73
C VAL A 60 10.12 5.68 3.10
N GLY A 61 10.57 6.11 4.28
CA GLY A 61 10.64 7.51 4.67
C GLY A 61 12.03 8.09 4.39
N GLU A 62 12.26 9.34 4.77
CA GLU A 62 13.55 10.02 4.54
C GLU A 62 14.73 9.27 5.18
N GLN A 63 14.53 8.63 6.33
CA GLN A 63 15.57 7.91 7.07
C GLN A 63 15.08 6.58 7.65
N THR A 64 13.88 6.16 7.27
CA THR A 64 13.20 5.02 7.90
C THR A 64 12.74 4.03 6.84
N LEU A 65 12.79 2.75 7.21
CA LEU A 65 12.25 1.65 6.43
C LEU A 65 11.27 0.88 7.30
N SER A 66 9.98 1.01 6.99
CA SER A 66 8.92 0.31 7.72
C SER A 66 8.44 -0.87 6.89
N LYS A 67 8.41 -2.07 7.49
CA LYS A 67 7.95 -3.30 6.83
C LYS A 67 6.50 -3.60 7.21
N GLY A 68 5.84 -4.39 6.40
CA GLY A 68 4.45 -4.79 6.65
C GLY A 68 3.95 -5.78 5.61
N GLU A 69 2.64 -5.92 5.55
CA GLU A 69 1.97 -6.84 4.63
C GLU A 69 0.63 -6.27 4.14
N ILE A 70 0.29 -6.55 2.88
CA ILE A 70 -1.08 -6.41 2.39
C ILE A 70 -1.85 -7.64 2.88
N THR A 71 -3.01 -7.39 3.50
CA THR A 71 -3.89 -8.40 4.10
C THR A 71 -5.16 -8.62 3.30
N SER A 72 -5.55 -7.66 2.46
CA SER A 72 -6.59 -7.81 1.45
C SER A 72 -6.52 -6.69 0.42
N PHE A 73 -7.07 -6.96 -0.76
CA PHE A 73 -7.20 -6.00 -1.85
C PHE A 73 -8.66 -5.91 -2.29
N ASN A 74 -9.15 -4.71 -2.57
CA ASN A 74 -10.46 -4.48 -3.14
C ASN A 74 -10.31 -3.75 -4.48
N GLN A 75 -10.60 -4.47 -5.56
CA GLN A 75 -10.51 -3.94 -6.93
C GLN A 75 -11.57 -2.88 -7.22
N HIS A 76 -12.75 -2.98 -6.60
CA HIS A 76 -13.88 -2.11 -6.92
C HIS A 76 -13.66 -0.66 -6.46
N ASP A 77 -13.18 -0.48 -5.23
CA ASP A 77 -12.88 0.84 -4.66
C ASP A 77 -11.40 1.21 -4.75
N ARG A 78 -10.61 0.39 -5.47
CA ARG A 78 -9.15 0.54 -5.63
C ARG A 78 -8.45 0.76 -4.30
N SER A 79 -8.75 -0.08 -3.31
CA SER A 79 -8.14 0.03 -1.98
C SER A 79 -7.46 -1.25 -1.55
N MET A 80 -6.53 -1.12 -0.62
CA MET A 80 -5.87 -2.24 0.04
C MET A 80 -5.89 -2.05 1.54
N TRP A 81 -5.96 -3.16 2.26
CA TRP A 81 -5.72 -3.16 3.70
C TRP A 81 -4.31 -3.62 3.97
N ILE A 82 -3.53 -2.78 4.61
CA ILE A 82 -2.14 -3.06 4.98
C ILE A 82 -2.04 -3.25 6.49
N ASN A 83 -1.04 -4.00 6.94
CA ASN A 83 -0.64 -4.12 8.33
C ASN A 83 0.85 -3.83 8.44
N MET A 84 1.24 -2.77 9.15
CA MET A 84 2.63 -2.35 9.28
C MET A 84 3.23 -2.84 10.61
N GLU A 85 4.49 -3.28 10.58
CA GLU A 85 5.22 -3.70 11.78
C GLU A 85 5.48 -2.49 12.70
N GLY A 86 5.15 -2.62 13.99
CA GLY A 86 5.47 -1.61 15.02
C GLY A 86 4.33 -0.68 15.44
N GLU A 87 3.16 -0.71 14.80
CA GLU A 87 1.99 0.02 15.29
C GLU A 87 1.40 -0.67 16.54
N ARG A 88 1.47 0.02 17.68
CA ARG A 88 1.29 -0.57 19.02
C ARG A 88 -0.13 -0.45 19.59
N TRP A 89 -1.04 0.29 18.96
CA TRP A 89 -2.41 0.55 19.48
C TRP A 89 -3.45 0.74 18.37
N GLY A 90 -4.61 0.08 18.50
CA GLY A 90 -5.59 -0.06 17.42
C GLY A 90 -5.18 -1.19 16.48
N SER A 91 -6.11 -1.83 15.78
CA SER A 91 -5.71 -2.84 14.79
C SER A 91 -4.71 -2.18 13.84
N GLY A 92 -3.42 -2.56 13.84
CA GLY A 92 -2.37 -2.02 12.95
C GLY A 92 -2.65 -2.21 11.45
N ARG A 93 -3.88 -2.63 11.15
CA ARG A 93 -4.49 -2.79 9.86
C ARG A 93 -5.15 -1.47 9.43
N SER A 94 -4.57 -0.82 8.43
CA SER A 94 -5.04 0.45 7.87
C SER A 94 -5.54 0.27 6.44
N LYS A 95 -6.63 0.96 6.08
CA LYS A 95 -7.12 1.00 4.69
C LYS A 95 -6.39 2.11 3.93
N VAL A 96 -5.81 1.76 2.79
CA VAL A 96 -5.13 2.69 1.89
C VAL A 96 -5.85 2.68 0.54
N ASN A 97 -6.20 3.86 0.05
CA ASN A 97 -6.70 4.00 -1.31
C ASN A 97 -5.52 4.10 -2.27
N LEU A 98 -5.60 3.38 -3.38
CA LEU A 98 -4.66 3.54 -4.49
C LEU A 98 -5.03 4.80 -5.26
N TYR A 99 -4.03 5.60 -5.59
CA TYR A 99 -4.21 6.73 -6.48
C TYR A 99 -4.60 6.24 -7.89
N SER A 100 -5.12 7.15 -8.72
CA SER A 100 -5.54 6.84 -10.10
C SER A 100 -4.39 6.33 -10.97
N ASP A 101 -3.16 6.66 -10.63
CA ASP A 101 -1.92 6.20 -11.26
C ASP A 101 -1.38 4.87 -10.68
N GLY A 102 -2.10 4.28 -9.72
CA GLY A 102 -1.71 3.03 -9.07
C GLY A 102 -0.63 3.19 -8.00
N THR A 103 -0.26 4.42 -7.63
CA THR A 103 0.71 4.66 -6.56
C THR A 103 0.05 4.53 -5.18
N SER A 104 0.82 4.10 -4.19
CA SER A 104 0.35 3.95 -2.80
C SER A 104 1.40 4.30 -1.75
N GLY A 105 2.63 4.65 -2.16
CA GLY A 105 3.77 4.82 -1.25
C GLY A 105 4.33 3.52 -0.68
N TYR A 106 3.75 2.36 -1.02
CA TYR A 106 4.19 1.03 -0.60
C TYR A 106 4.81 0.25 -1.75
N TYR A 107 5.82 -0.54 -1.44
CA TYR A 107 6.59 -1.31 -2.41
C TYR A 107 6.68 -2.78 -1.99
N LEU A 108 6.73 -3.69 -2.97
CA LEU A 108 6.90 -5.12 -2.71
C LEU A 108 8.25 -5.41 -2.06
N GLN A 109 8.26 -6.26 -1.04
CA GLN A 109 9.45 -6.67 -0.31
C GLN A 109 10.26 -7.74 -1.07
N THR A 110 10.80 -7.37 -2.22
CA THR A 110 11.76 -8.20 -2.97
C THR A 110 13.19 -7.87 -2.55
N LYS A 111 14.14 -8.79 -2.74
CA LYS A 111 15.57 -8.53 -2.46
C LYS A 111 16.11 -7.32 -3.23
N ALA A 112 15.70 -7.17 -4.48
CA ALA A 112 16.10 -6.04 -5.33
C ALA A 112 15.56 -4.71 -4.78
N ASN A 113 14.26 -4.67 -4.43
CA ASN A 113 13.63 -3.47 -3.91
C ASN A 113 14.19 -3.07 -2.55
N LEU A 114 14.45 -4.04 -1.67
CA LEU A 114 15.07 -3.78 -0.37
C LEU A 114 16.46 -3.16 -0.51
N LYS A 115 17.29 -3.68 -1.42
CA LYS A 115 18.62 -3.10 -1.68
C LYS A 115 18.53 -1.63 -2.13
N ILE A 116 17.55 -1.31 -2.98
CA ILE A 116 17.31 0.08 -3.40
C ILE A 116 16.83 0.92 -2.20
N ALA A 117 15.91 0.40 -1.40
CA ALA A 117 15.38 1.09 -0.23
C ALA A 117 16.47 1.40 0.80
N GLU A 118 17.38 0.47 1.06
CA GLU A 118 18.56 0.67 1.92
C GLU A 118 19.45 1.80 1.41
N GLN A 119 19.66 1.89 0.09
CA GLN A 119 20.42 2.98 -0.52
C GLN A 119 19.71 4.33 -0.39
N VAL A 120 18.38 4.35 -0.52
CA VAL A 120 17.57 5.57 -0.34
C VAL A 120 17.71 6.08 1.10
N VAL A 121 17.54 5.20 2.09
CA VAL A 121 17.69 5.54 3.51
C VAL A 121 19.11 6.04 3.81
N ALA A 122 20.14 5.38 3.29
CA ALA A 122 21.52 5.80 3.48
C ALA A 122 21.78 7.20 2.90
N LYS A 123 21.25 7.50 1.71
CA LYS A 123 21.35 8.82 1.10
C LYS A 123 20.58 9.88 1.89
N GLY A 124 19.41 9.56 2.41
CA GLY A 124 18.63 10.46 3.26
C GLY A 124 19.37 10.84 4.54
N ALA A 125 20.05 9.88 5.17
CA ALA A 125 20.93 10.16 6.31
C ALA A 125 22.09 11.10 5.93
N SER A 126 22.72 10.89 4.77
CA SER A 126 23.78 11.79 4.27
C SER A 126 23.26 13.21 3.99
N ILE A 127 22.06 13.34 3.43
CA ILE A 127 21.41 14.65 3.21
C ILE A 127 21.22 15.38 4.54
N GLN A 128 20.80 14.65 5.59
CA GLN A 128 20.63 15.26 6.90
C GLN A 128 21.95 15.74 7.48
N THR A 129 23.02 14.94 7.42
CA THR A 129 24.35 15.35 7.85
C THR A 129 24.81 16.63 7.13
N ILE A 130 24.64 16.71 5.82
CA ILE A 130 25.00 17.90 5.03
C ILE A 130 24.16 19.12 5.48
N ARG A 131 22.87 18.95 5.78
CA ARG A 131 22.03 20.04 6.30
C ARG A 131 22.53 20.53 7.64
N ASP A 132 22.91 19.63 8.53
CA ASP A 132 23.43 19.96 9.86
C ASP A 132 24.77 20.72 9.74
N GLU A 133 25.65 20.29 8.83
CA GLU A 133 26.91 20.99 8.51
C GLU A 133 26.68 22.40 7.95
N ILE A 134 25.71 22.56 7.05
CA ILE A 134 25.33 23.89 6.52
C ILE A 134 24.86 24.80 7.66
N GLU A 135 23.99 24.29 8.55
CA GLU A 135 23.49 25.07 9.69
C GLU A 135 24.64 25.51 10.61
N GLU A 136 25.63 24.65 10.84
CA GLU A 136 26.82 25.00 11.62
C GLU A 136 27.66 26.07 10.91
N LEU A 137 27.92 25.92 9.61
CA LEU A 137 28.66 26.91 8.83
C LEU A 137 27.96 28.27 8.82
N GLU A 138 26.63 28.29 8.66
CA GLU A 138 25.82 29.51 8.73
C GLU A 138 25.96 30.21 10.10
N LYS A 139 26.02 29.46 11.21
CA LYS A 139 26.27 30.01 12.54
C LYS A 139 27.67 30.61 12.70
N THR A 140 28.65 30.16 11.92
CA THR A 140 30.03 30.67 11.98
C THR A 140 30.27 31.93 11.13
N LEU A 141 29.29 32.35 10.33
CA LEU A 141 29.39 33.57 9.53
C LEU A 141 29.49 34.79 10.46
N LYS A 142 30.66 35.45 10.46
CA LYS A 142 31.01 36.51 11.41
C LYS A 142 30.47 37.91 11.09
N ASP A 143 30.01 38.16 9.86
CA ASP A 143 29.51 39.47 9.44
C ASP A 143 28.27 39.30 8.55
N PRO A 144 27.09 39.02 9.12
CA PRO A 144 25.88 38.96 8.33
C PRO A 144 25.63 40.33 7.70
N ILE A 145 25.32 40.38 6.41
CA ILE A 145 24.86 41.62 5.77
C ILE A 145 23.54 42.00 6.45
N THR A 146 23.58 43.01 7.32
CA THR A 146 22.40 43.54 8.00
C THR A 146 21.72 44.58 7.12
N ARG A 147 20.46 44.88 7.46
CA ARG A 147 19.71 45.96 6.80
C ARG A 147 20.42 47.31 6.91
N GLU A 148 21.04 47.59 8.06
CA GLU A 148 21.87 48.79 8.29
C GLU A 148 23.09 48.86 7.35
N TYR A 149 23.69 47.71 7.04
CA TYR A 149 24.79 47.62 6.08
C TYR A 149 24.35 48.01 4.65
N MET A 150 23.12 47.70 4.27
CA MET A 150 22.54 48.07 2.97
C MET A 150 22.18 49.56 2.90
N GLU A 151 21.56 50.10 3.97
CA GLU A 151 21.11 51.50 4.05
C GLU A 151 22.29 52.50 4.08
N SER A 152 23.42 52.13 4.72
CA SER A 152 24.65 52.96 4.73
C SER A 152 25.32 53.15 3.36
N ARG A 153 25.05 52.26 2.39
CA ARG A 153 25.59 52.37 1.01
C ARG A 153 24.72 53.22 0.09
N GLU A 154 23.43 53.35 0.35
CA GLU A 154 22.51 54.15 -0.48
C GLU A 154 22.57 55.65 -0.12
N GLY A 155 22.90 55.99 1.12
CA GLY A 155 23.02 57.38 1.59
C GLY A 155 24.34 58.10 1.26
N GLY A 156 25.28 57.43 0.58
CA GLY A 156 26.63 57.94 0.28
C GLY A 156 26.81 58.57 -1.11
N LYS A 157 25.75 59.14 -1.71
CA LYS A 157 25.81 59.90 -2.96
C LYS A 157 25.60 61.38 -2.73
#